data_AF-A0A6N2S971-F1
#
_entry.id   AF-A0A6N2S971-F1
#
_cell.length_a   1.000
_cell.length_b   1.000
_cell.length_c   1.000
_cell.angle_alpha   90.00
_cell.angle_beta   90.00
_cell.angle_gamma   90.00
#
_symmetry.space_group_name_H-M   'P 1'
#
loop_
_entity.id
_entity.type
_entity.pdbx_description
1 polymer ?
#
loop_
_entity_poly.entity_id
_entity_poly.type
_entity_poly.pdbx_seq_one_letter_code
_entity_poly.pdbx_strand_id
1 'polypeptide(L)'
;MGQVIKLGAQGKKELAVAFKVTMAYVGQVLSGQKKGGKAPTIWEAAKKRNDSKLYNVDEIAKHETVRILDNKGNVKAERTN
;
A
#
# COMPACT_ATOMS: atom_id res chain seq x y z
N MET A 1 10.03 12.88 14.90
CA MET A 1 9.15 12.27 13.88
C MET A 1 10.02 11.78 12.72
N GLY A 2 10.61 10.58 12.83
CA GLY A 2 11.56 10.02 11.85
C GLY A 2 11.01 8.81 11.08
N GLN A 3 9.71 8.51 11.20
CA GLN A 3 9.09 7.35 10.57
C GLN A 3 8.20 7.79 9.41
N VAL A 4 8.58 7.39 8.19
CA VAL A 4 7.82 7.64 6.95
C VAL A 4 6.87 6.47 6.74
N ILE A 5 5.58 6.72 6.63
CA ILE A 5 4.58 5.68 6.37
C ILE A 5 4.48 5.47 4.86
N LYS A 6 4.90 4.30 4.38
CA LYS A 6 4.81 3.93 2.95
C LYS A 6 3.43 3.35 2.66
N LEU A 7 2.53 4.22 2.23
CA LEU A 7 1.15 3.86 1.90
C LEU A 7 0.97 3.84 0.37
N GLY A 8 0.38 2.77 -0.15
CA GLY A 8 0.11 2.61 -1.59
C GLY A 8 -0.85 3.67 -2.16
N ALA A 9 -0.93 3.76 -3.48
CA ALA A 9 -1.77 4.75 -4.17
C ALA A 9 -3.26 4.65 -3.77
N GLN A 10 -3.77 3.43 -3.64
CA GLN A 10 -5.14 3.17 -3.20
C GLN A 10 -5.40 3.65 -1.77
N GLY A 11 -4.53 3.29 -0.82
CA GLY A 11 -4.72 3.72 0.57
C GLY A 11 -4.56 5.23 0.74
N LYS A 12 -3.70 5.90 -0.04
CA LYS A 12 -3.62 7.37 -0.07
C LYS A 12 -4.91 7.99 -0.61
N LYS A 13 -5.54 7.38 -1.61
CA LYS A 13 -6.83 7.82 -2.17
C LYS A 13 -7.96 7.69 -1.16
N GLU A 14 -8.04 6.57 -0.45
CA GLU A 14 -9.05 6.37 0.59
C GLU A 14 -8.90 7.35 1.76
N LEU A 15 -7.67 7.62 2.20
CA LEU A 15 -7.40 8.67 3.19
C LEU A 15 -7.78 10.06 2.67
N ALA A 16 -7.47 10.37 1.41
CA ALA A 16 -7.83 11.64 0.81
C ALA A 16 -9.36 11.86 0.81
N VAL A 17 -10.14 10.84 0.43
CA VAL A 17 -11.61 10.88 0.45
C VAL A 17 -12.14 11.02 1.88
N ALA A 18 -11.66 10.19 2.81
CA ALA A 18 -12.14 10.18 4.20
C ALA A 18 -11.91 11.52 4.92
N PHE A 19 -10.76 12.16 4.68
CA PHE A 19 -10.41 13.43 5.32
C PHE A 19 -10.83 14.66 4.53
N LYS A 20 -11.44 14.47 3.34
CA LYS A 20 -11.79 15.52 2.36
C LYS A 20 -10.57 16.42 2.06
N VAL A 21 -9.45 15.79 1.73
CA VAL A 21 -8.17 16.44 1.37
C VAL A 21 -7.65 15.88 0.06
N THR A 22 -6.64 16.52 -0.53
CA THR A 22 -6.00 16.01 -1.75
C THR A 22 -5.05 14.85 -1.44
N MET A 23 -4.86 13.93 -2.40
CA MET A 23 -3.86 12.86 -2.26
C MET A 23 -2.44 13.42 -2.07
N ALA A 24 -2.13 14.57 -2.69
CA ALA A 24 -0.88 15.28 -2.49
C ALA A 24 -0.70 15.71 -1.02
N TYR A 25 -1.75 16.24 -0.39
CA TYR A 25 -1.73 16.60 1.02
C TYR A 25 -1.47 15.38 1.91
N VAL A 26 -2.12 14.24 1.61
CA VAL A 26 -1.83 12.97 2.31
C VAL A 26 -0.36 12.57 2.14
N GLY A 27 0.19 12.63 0.92
CA GLY A 27 1.60 12.33 0.66
C GLY A 27 2.58 13.23 1.45
N GLN A 28 2.28 14.51 1.57
CA GLN A 28 3.06 15.47 2.37
C GLN A 28 2.97 15.19 3.88
N VAL A 29 1.82 14.73 4.37
CA VAL A 29 1.65 14.33 5.77
C VAL A 29 2.42 13.06 6.08
N LEU A 30 2.34 12.04 5.20
CA LEU A 30 3.03 10.75 5.39
C LEU A 30 4.57 10.86 5.27
N SER A 31 5.06 11.82 4.48
CA SER A 31 6.49 12.15 4.38
C SER A 31 6.97 13.07 5.51
N GLY A 32 6.08 13.52 6.40
CA GLY A 32 6.43 14.39 7.52
C GLY A 32 6.67 15.85 7.15
N GLN A 33 6.41 16.25 5.89
CA GLN A 33 6.52 17.64 5.42
C GLN A 33 5.39 18.53 5.99
N LYS A 34 4.21 17.97 6.25
CA LYS A 34 3.06 18.66 6.85
C LYS A 34 2.73 18.09 8.23
N LYS A 35 2.69 18.96 9.26
CA LYS A 35 2.45 18.58 10.67
C LYS A 35 1.28 19.30 11.35
N GLY A 36 0.59 20.21 10.65
CA GLY A 36 -0.50 21.03 11.19
C GLY A 36 -1.90 20.66 10.67
N GLY A 37 -2.94 21.17 11.32
CA GLY A 37 -4.34 20.95 10.92
C GLY A 37 -4.77 19.49 11.04
N LYS A 38 -5.30 18.91 9.96
CA LYS A 38 -5.73 17.49 9.91
C LYS A 38 -4.56 16.48 9.82
N ALA A 39 -3.31 16.94 9.77
CA ALA A 39 -2.14 16.08 9.58
C ALA A 39 -1.95 15.00 10.66
N PRO A 40 -2.09 15.29 11.98
CA PRO A 40 -1.94 14.27 13.02
C PRO A 40 -2.97 13.15 12.88
N THR A 41 -4.23 13.50 12.55
CA THR A 41 -5.33 12.55 12.41
C THR A 41 -5.14 11.65 11.18
N ILE A 42 -4.66 12.21 10.06
CA ILE A 42 -4.31 11.44 8.85
C ILE A 42 -3.14 10.50 9.13
N TRP A 43 -2.13 10.94 9.90
CA TRP A 43 -0.96 10.14 10.24
C TRP A 43 -1.32 8.94 11.13
N GLU A 44 -2.15 9.14 12.15
CA GLU A 44 -2.67 8.05 12.99
C GLU A 44 -3.53 7.05 12.21
N ALA A 45 -4.40 7.54 11.33
CA ALA A 45 -5.21 6.69 10.46
C ALA A 45 -4.36 5.88 9.47
N ALA A 46 -3.30 6.49 8.92
CA ALA A 46 -2.35 5.83 8.06
C ALA A 46 -1.53 4.76 8.81
N LYS A 47 -1.14 5.03 10.05
CA LYS A 47 -0.39 4.08 10.89
C LYS A 47 -1.22 2.84 11.19
N LYS A 48 -2.49 3.00 11.59
CA LYS A 48 -3.43 1.89 11.79
C LYS A 48 -3.65 1.04 10.52
N ARG A 49 -3.58 1.67 9.34
CA ARG A 49 -3.72 0.98 8.05
C ARG A 49 -2.43 0.30 7.59
N ASN A 50 -1.26 0.85 7.91
CA ASN A 50 0.04 0.25 7.60
C ASN A 50 0.29 -1.03 8.41
N ASP A 51 -0.27 -1.13 9.61
CA ASP A 51 -0.25 -2.36 10.42
C ASP A 51 -1.06 -3.51 9.78
N SER A 52 -2.04 -3.15 8.95
CA SER A 52 -2.82 -4.10 8.18
C SER A 52 -2.08 -4.43 6.87
N LYS A 53 -1.42 -5.59 6.83
CA LYS A 53 -0.70 -6.17 5.67
C LYS A 53 -1.46 -6.15 4.33
N LEU A 54 -2.73 -5.76 4.30
CA LEU A 54 -3.62 -5.68 3.15
C LEU A 54 -3.23 -4.64 2.08
N TYR A 55 -2.39 -3.64 2.40
CA TYR A 55 -2.08 -2.56 1.45
C TYR A 55 -0.58 -2.38 1.15
N ASN A 56 0.23 -3.41 1.40
CA ASN A 56 1.58 -3.49 0.86
C ASN A 56 1.50 -3.73 -0.65
N VAL A 57 1.35 -2.65 -1.41
CA VAL A 57 1.32 -2.65 -2.89
C VAL A 57 2.64 -3.17 -3.50
N ASP A 58 3.69 -3.35 -2.71
CA ASP A 58 4.96 -3.94 -3.19
C ASP A 58 4.96 -5.48 -3.21
N GLU A 59 4.03 -6.16 -2.54
CA GLU A 59 4.02 -7.63 -2.48
C GLU A 59 3.11 -8.28 -3.54
N ILE A 60 2.25 -7.50 -4.20
CA ILE A 60 1.26 -8.03 -5.17
C ILE A 60 1.78 -8.02 -6.62
N ALA A 61 2.95 -7.42 -6.89
CA ALA A 61 3.33 -7.09 -8.27
C ALA A 61 4.52 -7.85 -8.86
N LYS A 62 5.08 -8.92 -8.25
CA LYS A 62 6.35 -9.47 -8.80
C LYS A 62 6.53 -10.96 -9.10
N HIS A 63 5.75 -11.92 -8.61
CA HIS A 63 6.00 -13.32 -9.02
C HIS A 63 4.74 -14.18 -9.05
N GLU A 64 3.85 -13.94 -10.02
CA GLU A 64 2.93 -15.00 -10.42
C GLU A 64 3.64 -15.89 -11.45
N THR A 65 4.54 -16.75 -10.97
CA THR A 65 5.03 -17.87 -11.76
C THR A 65 3.89 -18.88 -11.84
N VAL A 66 3.12 -18.84 -12.92
CA VAL A 66 2.00 -19.76 -13.11
C VAL A 66 2.56 -21.11 -13.53
N ARG A 67 2.45 -22.10 -12.63
CA ARG A 67 2.81 -23.50 -12.89
C ARG A 67 1.55 -24.28 -13.25
N ILE A 68 1.55 -24.88 -14.43
CA ILE A 68 0.54 -25.86 -14.85
C ILE A 68 1.08 -27.23 -14.50
N LEU A 69 0.37 -27.97 -13.64
CA LEU A 69 0.73 -29.35 -13.26
C LEU A 69 -0.04 -30.36 -14.12
N ASP A 70 0.56 -31.53 -14.36
CA ASP A 70 -0.15 -32.70 -14.89
C ASP A 70 -0.88 -33.45 -13.77
N ASN A 71 -1.71 -34.45 -14.12
CA ASN A 71 -2.51 -35.22 -13.15
C ASN A 71 -1.67 -36.02 -12.14
N LYS A 72 -0.36 -36.16 -12.36
CA LYS A 72 0.61 -36.77 -11.44
C LYS A 72 1.39 -35.74 -10.61
N GLY A 73 1.08 -34.45 -10.76
CA GLY A 73 1.72 -33.36 -10.02
C GLY A 73 3.05 -32.87 -10.59
N ASN A 74 3.44 -33.28 -11.81
CA ASN A 74 4.67 -32.77 -12.44
C ASN A 74 4.38 -31.46 -13.18
N VAL A 75 5.36 -30.55 -13.19
CA VAL A 75 5.25 -29.27 -13.89
C VAL A 75 5.28 -29.51 -15.39
N LYS A 76 4.19 -29.16 -16.08
CA LYS A 76 4.02 -29.29 -17.53
C LYS A 76 4.33 -28.00 -18.27
N ALA A 77 4.08 -26.85 -17.64
CA ALA A 77 4.45 -25.55 -18.16
C ALA A 77 4.65 -24.55 -17.02
N GLU A 78 5.63 -23.68 -17.16
CA GLU A 78 5.89 -22.58 -16.25
C GLU A 78 5.94 -21.30 -17.09
N ARG A 79 5.11 -20.31 -16.73
CA ARG A 79 5.16 -18.98 -17.36
C ARG A 79 5.54 -17.95 -16.31
N THR A 80 6.67 -17.31 -16.53
CA THR A 80 7.09 -16.11 -15.81
C THR A 80 6.67 -14.90 -16.64
N ASN A 81 5.97 -13.95 -16.02
CA ASN A 81 5.62 -12.68 -16.65
C ASN A 81 6.79 -11.69 -16.56
#